data_AF-A0A520JJ24-F1
#
_entry.id   AF-A0A520JJ24-F1
#
_cell.length_a   1.000
_cell.length_b   1.000
_cell.length_c   1.000
_cell.angle_alpha   90.00
_cell.angle_beta   90.00
_cell.angle_gamma   90.00
#
_symmetry.space_group_name_H-M   'P 1'
#
loop_
_entity.id
_entity.type
_entity.pdbx_description
1 polymer ?
#
loop_
_entity_poly.entity_id
_entity_poly.type
_entity_poly.pdbx_seq_one_letter_code
_entity_poly.pdbx_strand_id
1 'polypeptide(L)'
;PSDAPISAAQARLTGVRFAAYGDDLYSDATFTLRISYGKVAGWVERGQPVPPTTRFAGLFDRATGQDPFQLAAAIDRARSSLSPATTLDFATTNDITGGNSGSPVVARDGSVIGAIFDGNLQSLGGTFGYDASVNRSVAVSTAAIEAALQTVYPAPALLAELHRG
;
A
#
# COMPACT_ATOMS: atom_id res chain seq x y z
N PRO A 1 4.03 -3.79 -35.84
CA PRO A 1 5.43 -4.12 -36.22
C PRO A 1 6.49 -3.06 -35.84
N SER A 2 6.17 -2.07 -34.99
CA SER A 2 7.07 -0.98 -34.58
C SER A 2 7.91 -1.28 -33.32
N ASP A 3 7.54 -2.29 -32.54
CA ASP A 3 8.07 -2.43 -31.16
C ASP A 3 9.20 -3.48 -31.05
N ALA A 4 9.44 -4.25 -32.12
CA ALA A 4 10.48 -5.27 -32.19
C ALA A 4 11.90 -4.78 -31.81
N PRO A 5 12.36 -3.59 -32.27
CA PRO A 5 13.68 -3.09 -31.85
C PRO A 5 13.72 -2.66 -30.38
N ILE A 6 12.61 -2.19 -29.81
CA ILE A 6 12.51 -1.79 -28.40
C ILE A 6 12.54 -3.02 -27.49
N SER A 7 11.78 -4.06 -27.82
CA SER A 7 11.80 -5.33 -27.09
C SER A 7 13.17 -6.04 -27.15
N ALA A 8 13.87 -5.97 -28.28
CA ALA A 8 15.21 -6.52 -28.41
C ALA A 8 16.25 -5.76 -27.57
N ALA A 9 16.11 -4.43 -27.47
CA ALA A 9 16.97 -3.59 -26.63
C ALA A 9 16.70 -3.81 -25.13
N GLN A 10 15.43 -3.95 -24.73
CA GLN A 10 15.03 -4.29 -23.36
C GLN A 10 15.57 -5.67 -22.96
N ALA A 11 15.40 -6.70 -23.82
CA ALA A 11 15.92 -8.03 -23.55
C ALA A 11 17.46 -8.05 -23.39
N ARG A 12 18.18 -7.25 -24.18
CA ARG A 12 19.63 -7.09 -24.00
C ARG A 12 19.97 -6.38 -22.70
N LEU A 13 19.23 -5.34 -22.32
CA LEU A 13 19.46 -4.61 -21.06
C LEU A 13 19.19 -5.49 -19.83
N THR A 14 18.11 -6.29 -19.88
CA THR A 14 17.78 -7.29 -18.85
C THR A 14 18.85 -8.38 -18.78
N GLY A 15 19.35 -8.86 -19.93
CA GLY A 15 20.45 -9.83 -19.97
C GLY A 15 21.76 -9.29 -19.37
N VAL A 16 22.09 -8.01 -19.63
CA VAL A 16 23.28 -7.36 -19.05
C VAL A 16 23.11 -7.14 -17.54
N ARG A 17 21.92 -6.75 -17.07
CA ARG A 17 21.64 -6.62 -15.63
C ARG A 17 21.69 -7.97 -14.90
N PHE A 18 21.13 -9.02 -15.50
CA PHE A 18 21.19 -10.38 -14.97
C PHE A 18 22.64 -10.90 -14.89
N ALA A 19 23.45 -10.63 -15.91
CA ALA A 19 24.86 -11.00 -15.92
C ALA A 19 25.70 -10.23 -14.87
N ALA A 20 25.29 -9.01 -14.51
CA ALA A 20 26.03 -8.16 -13.56
C ALA A 20 25.65 -8.39 -12.10
N TYR A 21 24.42 -8.80 -11.81
CA TYR A 21 23.88 -8.86 -10.45
C TYR A 21 23.26 -10.21 -10.08
N GLY A 22 23.29 -11.20 -10.98
CA GLY A 22 22.75 -12.54 -10.72
C GLY A 22 21.24 -12.56 -10.50
N ASP A 23 20.79 -13.57 -9.76
CA ASP A 23 19.42 -13.85 -9.33
C ASP A 23 18.95 -13.04 -8.11
N ASP A 24 19.80 -12.15 -7.58
CA ASP A 24 19.45 -11.16 -6.54
C ASP A 24 18.51 -10.06 -7.08
N LEU A 25 18.38 -9.91 -8.40
CA LEU A 25 17.30 -9.12 -9.02
C LEU A 25 16.09 -10.02 -9.29
N TYR A 26 14.99 -9.75 -8.59
CA TYR A 26 13.68 -10.30 -8.94
C TYR A 26 13.31 -9.85 -10.36
N SER A 27 12.82 -10.80 -11.16
CA SER A 27 12.40 -10.52 -12.54
C SER A 27 11.27 -9.50 -12.60
N ASP A 28 11.12 -8.80 -13.73
CA ASP A 28 10.01 -7.87 -13.93
C ASP A 28 8.65 -8.53 -13.63
N ALA A 29 7.66 -7.73 -13.23
CA ALA A 29 6.33 -8.25 -12.91
C ALA A 29 5.65 -8.83 -14.17
N THR A 30 5.39 -10.14 -14.17
CA THR A 30 4.78 -10.87 -15.29
C THR A 30 3.37 -11.37 -14.97
N PHE A 31 2.64 -10.72 -14.04
CA PHE A 31 1.34 -11.19 -13.52
C PHE A 31 1.36 -12.59 -12.88
N THR A 32 2.54 -13.06 -12.45
CA THR A 32 2.69 -14.28 -11.65
C THR A 32 2.84 -13.92 -10.17
N LEU A 33 2.50 -14.84 -9.26
CA LEU A 33 2.60 -14.61 -7.82
C LEU A 33 4.05 -14.28 -7.41
N ARG A 34 4.23 -13.23 -6.62
CA ARG A 34 5.50 -12.83 -6.00
C ARG A 34 5.29 -12.53 -4.53
N ILE A 35 6.35 -12.67 -3.73
CA ILE A 35 6.37 -12.31 -2.31
C ILE A 35 7.45 -11.24 -2.13
N SER A 36 7.08 -10.16 -1.45
CA SER A 36 8.01 -9.10 -1.03
C SER A 36 8.04 -9.06 0.50
N TYR A 37 9.23 -8.94 1.09
CA TYR A 37 9.41 -8.78 2.52
C TYR A 37 9.83 -7.35 2.85
N GLY A 38 9.28 -6.80 3.93
CA GLY A 38 9.53 -5.43 4.35
C GLY A 38 9.17 -5.20 5.80
N LYS A 39 9.25 -3.94 6.22
CA LYS A 39 8.85 -3.49 7.56
C LYS A 39 7.97 -2.26 7.47
N VAL A 40 7.09 -2.08 8.45
CA VAL A 40 6.36 -0.83 8.65
C VAL A 40 7.37 0.28 8.94
N ALA A 41 7.41 1.31 8.09
CA ALA A 41 8.42 2.36 8.19
C ALA A 41 7.95 3.68 7.58
N GLY A 42 8.21 4.77 8.30
CA GLY A 42 8.11 6.13 7.77
C GLY A 42 9.26 6.45 6.82
N TRP A 43 9.32 7.66 6.30
CA TRP A 43 10.43 8.14 5.46
C TRP A 43 10.72 9.61 5.78
N VAL A 44 11.76 10.18 5.16
CA VAL A 44 12.02 11.61 5.24
C VAL A 44 11.61 12.24 3.90
N GLU A 45 10.69 13.19 3.95
CA GLU A 45 10.24 13.95 2.80
C GLU A 45 10.68 15.41 2.95
N ARG A 46 11.54 15.89 2.05
CA ARG A 46 12.04 17.28 2.07
C ARG A 46 12.59 17.71 3.44
N GLY A 47 13.31 16.81 4.10
CA GLY A 47 13.89 17.04 5.43
C GLY A 47 12.92 16.87 6.60
N GLN A 48 11.65 16.55 6.35
CA GLN A 48 10.65 16.31 7.39
C GLN A 48 10.34 14.82 7.53
N PRO A 49 10.32 14.27 8.76
CA PRO A 49 9.93 12.88 8.96
C PRO A 49 8.43 12.70 8.71
N VAL A 50 8.09 11.74 7.86
CA VAL A 50 6.73 11.26 7.64
C VAL A 50 6.54 9.96 8.43
N PRO A 51 5.55 9.90 9.35
CA PRO A 51 5.33 8.71 10.15
C PRO A 51 4.82 7.54 9.31
N PRO A 52 5.03 6.28 9.75
CA PRO A 52 4.58 5.09 9.03
C PRO A 52 3.05 4.90 9.01
N THR A 53 2.28 5.65 9.81
CA THR A 53 0.85 5.37 10.03
C THR A 53 0.04 6.64 10.03
N THR A 54 -1.15 6.58 9.43
CA THR A 54 -2.21 7.59 9.57
C THR A 54 -3.29 7.08 10.53
N ARG A 55 -4.20 7.96 10.96
CA ARG A 55 -5.30 7.63 11.88
C ARG A 55 -6.59 8.30 11.43
N PHE A 56 -7.74 7.81 11.89
CA PHE A 56 -9.03 8.47 11.62
C PHE A 56 -9.06 9.93 12.08
N ALA A 57 -8.38 10.29 13.17
CA ALA A 57 -8.21 11.69 13.55
C ALA A 57 -7.71 12.55 12.37
N GLY A 58 -6.67 12.08 11.66
CA GLY A 58 -6.09 12.80 10.53
C GLY A 58 -6.97 12.85 9.28
N LEU A 59 -7.89 11.90 9.10
CA LEU A 59 -8.94 11.96 8.07
C LEU A 59 -9.90 13.11 8.37
N PHE A 60 -10.36 13.18 9.62
CA PHE A 60 -11.29 14.17 10.10
C PHE A 60 -10.71 15.59 10.12
N ASP A 61 -9.45 15.75 10.48
CA ASP A 61 -8.73 17.02 10.46
C ASP A 61 -8.56 17.59 9.04
N ARG A 62 -8.52 16.71 8.02
CA ARG A 62 -8.34 17.09 6.61
C ARG A 62 -9.65 17.36 5.88
N ALA A 63 -10.80 17.05 6.48
CA ALA A 63 -12.09 17.20 5.84
C ALA A 63 -12.47 18.68 5.69
N THR A 64 -12.44 19.20 4.46
CA THR A 64 -12.78 20.61 4.17
C THR A 64 -14.26 20.79 3.78
N GLY A 65 -14.96 19.68 3.50
CA GLY A 65 -16.32 19.70 2.98
C GLY A 65 -16.41 20.02 1.48
N GLN A 66 -15.28 20.07 0.77
CA GLN A 66 -15.19 20.29 -0.68
C GLN A 66 -14.23 19.29 -1.31
N ASP A 67 -14.46 18.93 -2.57
CA ASP A 67 -13.56 18.03 -3.30
C ASP A 67 -12.11 18.55 -3.35
N PRO A 68 -11.09 17.66 -3.25
CA PRO A 68 -11.18 16.21 -3.07
C PRO A 68 -11.28 15.76 -1.59
N PHE A 69 -11.48 16.69 -0.65
CA PHE A 69 -11.51 16.45 0.80
C PHE A 69 -12.92 16.52 1.39
N GLN A 70 -13.94 16.24 0.58
CA GLN A 70 -15.31 16.08 1.04
C GLN A 70 -15.49 14.66 1.58
N LEU A 71 -15.88 14.54 2.84
CA LEU A 71 -16.18 13.21 3.41
C LEU A 71 -17.45 12.63 2.80
N ALA A 72 -17.43 11.31 2.61
CA ALA A 72 -18.66 10.57 2.35
C ALA A 72 -19.62 10.75 3.54
N ALA A 73 -20.89 11.02 3.25
CA ALA A 73 -21.90 11.27 4.28
C ALA A 73 -22.05 10.12 5.29
N ALA A 74 -21.78 8.87 4.89
CA ALA A 74 -21.78 7.72 5.80
C ALA A 74 -20.65 7.79 6.84
N ILE A 75 -19.44 8.17 6.41
CA ILE A 75 -18.27 8.32 7.29
C ILE A 75 -18.51 9.48 8.26
N ASP A 76 -19.04 10.60 7.77
CA ASP A 76 -19.27 11.77 8.62
C ASP A 76 -20.35 11.51 9.68
N ARG A 77 -21.43 10.79 9.33
CA ARG A 77 -22.44 10.33 10.29
C ARG A 77 -21.88 9.38 11.35
N ALA A 78 -20.87 8.59 11.02
CA ALA A 78 -20.26 7.61 11.93
C ALA A 78 -19.09 8.20 12.76
N ARG A 79 -18.76 9.48 12.59
CA ARG A 79 -17.58 10.12 13.20
C ARG A 79 -17.44 9.90 14.70
N SER A 80 -18.52 10.03 15.47
CA SER A 80 -18.50 9.84 16.93
C SER A 80 -18.36 8.37 17.35
N SER A 81 -18.64 7.43 16.46
CA SER A 81 -18.51 5.99 16.68
C SER A 81 -17.14 5.46 16.25
N LEU A 82 -16.36 6.24 15.50
CA LEU A 82 -15.02 5.88 15.05
C LEU A 82 -13.97 6.39 16.05
N SER A 83 -13.16 5.47 16.58
CA SER A 83 -12.04 5.84 17.44
C SER A 83 -11.02 6.70 16.67
N PRO A 84 -10.73 7.93 17.11
CA PRO A 84 -9.74 8.78 16.44
C PRO A 84 -8.33 8.19 16.46
N ALA A 85 -8.04 7.28 17.39
CA ALA A 85 -6.74 6.63 17.54
C ALA A 85 -6.53 5.43 16.60
N THR A 86 -7.60 4.89 16.02
CA THR A 86 -7.51 3.74 15.11
C THR A 86 -6.67 4.11 13.89
N THR A 87 -5.65 3.29 13.63
CA THR A 87 -4.82 3.38 12.42
C THR A 87 -5.73 3.30 11.19
N LEU A 88 -5.57 4.25 10.27
CA LEU A 88 -6.29 4.24 9.01
C LEU A 88 -5.46 3.47 7.98
N ASP A 89 -4.37 4.09 7.54
CA ASP A 89 -3.41 3.54 6.61
C ASP A 89 -2.03 3.39 7.25
N PHE A 90 -1.19 2.56 6.65
CA PHE A 90 0.21 2.45 7.02
C PHE A 90 1.13 2.21 5.81
N ALA A 91 2.38 2.59 5.98
CA ALA A 91 3.43 2.52 4.98
C ALA A 91 4.45 1.42 5.32
N THR A 92 4.90 0.70 4.30
CA THR A 92 5.93 -0.33 4.42
C THR A 92 7.05 -0.16 3.40
N THR A 93 8.20 -0.78 3.68
CA THR A 93 9.32 -0.89 2.74
C THR A 93 9.17 -2.07 1.78
N ASN A 94 7.94 -2.50 1.48
CA ASN A 94 7.76 -3.50 0.44
C ASN A 94 8.03 -2.87 -0.92
N ASP A 95 8.46 -3.70 -1.87
CA ASP A 95 8.54 -3.28 -3.26
C ASP A 95 7.29 -3.76 -4.00
N ILE A 96 6.55 -2.80 -4.55
CA ILE A 96 5.32 -3.01 -5.28
C ILE A 96 5.37 -2.26 -6.59
N THR A 97 4.69 -2.79 -7.59
CA THR A 97 4.40 -2.12 -8.87
C THR A 97 2.92 -2.29 -9.22
N GLY A 98 2.49 -1.79 -10.38
CA GLY A 98 1.13 -1.99 -10.88
C GLY A 98 0.71 -3.46 -10.84
N GLY A 99 -0.46 -3.75 -10.26
CA GLY A 99 -0.99 -5.11 -10.09
C GLY A 99 -0.92 -5.67 -8.66
N ASN A 100 -0.30 -4.95 -7.69
CA ASN A 100 -0.28 -5.36 -6.28
C ASN A 100 -1.47 -4.82 -5.45
N SER A 101 -2.36 -4.02 -6.03
CA SER A 101 -3.55 -3.53 -5.31
C SER A 101 -4.43 -4.72 -4.90
N GLY A 102 -4.80 -4.77 -3.62
CA GLY A 102 -5.51 -5.88 -2.99
C GLY A 102 -4.62 -6.96 -2.39
N SER A 103 -3.29 -6.91 -2.56
CA SER A 103 -2.39 -7.88 -1.94
C SER A 103 -2.44 -7.79 -0.41
N PRO A 104 -2.56 -8.93 0.30
CA PRO A 104 -2.58 -8.94 1.75
C PRO A 104 -1.21 -8.59 2.31
N VAL A 105 -1.18 -7.75 3.35
CA VAL A 105 0.01 -7.54 4.17
C VAL A 105 -0.08 -8.49 5.35
N VAL A 106 0.90 -9.38 5.47
CA VAL A 106 0.92 -10.44 6.48
C VAL A 106 2.02 -10.15 7.50
N ALA A 107 1.67 -10.16 8.79
CA ALA A 107 2.61 -10.00 9.89
C ALA A 107 3.43 -11.27 10.14
N ARG A 108 4.46 -11.16 10.98
CA ARG A 108 5.39 -12.27 11.28
C ARG A 108 4.70 -13.49 11.90
N ASP A 109 3.59 -13.27 12.60
CA ASP A 109 2.78 -14.33 13.21
C ASP A 109 1.77 -14.96 12.22
N GLY A 110 1.74 -14.53 10.97
CA GLY A 110 0.82 -15.02 9.94
C GLY A 110 -0.51 -14.28 9.87
N SER A 111 -0.77 -13.31 10.75
CA SER A 111 -2.00 -12.52 10.72
C SER A 111 -2.02 -11.53 9.55
N VAL A 112 -3.19 -11.32 8.93
CA VAL A 112 -3.38 -10.27 7.93
C VAL A 112 -3.59 -8.93 8.65
N ILE A 113 -2.76 -7.95 8.35
CA ILE A 113 -2.76 -6.63 9.00
C ILE A 113 -3.21 -5.49 8.08
N GLY A 114 -3.35 -5.74 6.78
CA GLY A 114 -3.86 -4.76 5.84
C GLY A 114 -3.92 -5.27 4.40
N ALA A 115 -4.33 -4.38 3.51
CA ALA A 115 -4.37 -4.62 2.07
C ALA A 115 -3.69 -3.46 1.33
N ILE A 116 -2.75 -3.78 0.45
CA ILE A 116 -2.04 -2.80 -0.38
C ILE A 116 -3.03 -2.11 -1.32
N PHE A 117 -2.92 -0.79 -1.47
CA PHE A 117 -3.70 -0.07 -2.48
C PHE A 117 -2.88 0.88 -3.35
N ASP A 118 -1.73 1.39 -2.85
CA ASP A 118 -0.91 2.35 -3.60
C ASP A 118 0.56 2.35 -3.13
N GLY A 119 1.41 3.17 -3.76
CA GLY A 119 2.72 3.58 -3.28
C GLY A 119 2.81 5.09 -3.05
N ASN A 120 3.83 5.57 -2.34
CA ASN A 120 4.07 7.00 -2.22
C ASN A 120 4.63 7.60 -3.52
N LEU A 121 4.72 8.94 -3.58
CA LEU A 121 5.15 9.67 -4.79
C LEU A 121 6.50 9.17 -5.35
N GLN A 122 7.44 8.83 -4.46
CA GLN A 122 8.77 8.33 -4.80
C GLN A 122 8.72 6.95 -5.45
N SER A 123 7.72 6.13 -5.13
CA SER A 123 7.47 4.84 -5.77
C SER A 123 7.05 4.96 -7.25
N LEU A 124 6.62 6.13 -7.74
CA LEU A 124 6.35 6.33 -9.18
C LEU A 124 7.62 6.20 -10.05
N GLY A 125 8.80 6.46 -9.47
CA GLY A 125 10.10 6.18 -10.10
C GLY A 125 10.56 4.72 -9.99
N GLY A 126 9.86 3.91 -9.18
CA GLY A 126 10.20 2.52 -8.84
C GLY A 126 10.29 1.57 -10.04
N THR A 127 9.62 1.90 -11.16
CA THR A 127 9.72 1.17 -12.43
C THR A 127 11.15 1.19 -13.01
N PHE A 128 12.00 2.14 -12.61
CA PHE A 128 13.39 2.26 -13.08
C PHE A 128 14.45 1.93 -12.02
N GLY A 129 14.09 1.96 -10.74
CA GLY A 129 14.95 1.55 -9.61
C GLY A 129 14.27 1.76 -8.24
N TYR A 130 14.40 0.77 -7.36
CA TYR A 130 13.84 0.81 -6.00
C TYR A 130 14.84 1.43 -5.01
N ASP A 131 14.41 2.43 -4.22
CA ASP A 131 15.18 2.99 -3.12
C ASP A 131 14.44 2.78 -1.78
N ALA A 132 14.93 1.84 -0.98
CA ALA A 132 14.34 1.50 0.31
C ALA A 132 14.31 2.67 1.32
N SER A 133 15.13 3.72 1.12
CA SER A 133 15.15 4.88 2.01
C SER A 133 13.89 5.74 1.86
N VAL A 134 13.30 5.80 0.66
CA VAL A 134 12.19 6.69 0.34
C VAL A 134 10.96 5.99 -0.24
N ASN A 135 11.10 4.88 -0.95
CA ASN A 135 9.96 4.18 -1.57
C ASN A 135 9.12 3.50 -0.51
N ARG A 136 7.81 3.75 -0.53
CA ARG A 136 6.86 3.09 0.36
C ARG A 136 5.70 2.51 -0.41
N SER A 137 5.30 1.31 -0.01
CA SER A 137 3.96 0.78 -0.28
C SER A 137 3.01 1.32 0.78
N VAL A 138 1.74 1.52 0.40
CA VAL A 138 0.68 2.02 1.26
C VAL A 138 -0.44 0.99 1.31
N ALA A 139 -0.83 0.63 2.53
CA ALA A 139 -1.92 -0.29 2.81
C ALA A 139 -2.97 0.38 3.71
N VAL A 140 -4.23 0.01 3.49
CA VAL A 140 -5.30 0.24 4.47
C VAL A 140 -5.19 -0.83 5.55
N SER A 141 -5.36 -0.45 6.81
CA SER A 141 -5.28 -1.39 7.93
C SER A 141 -6.54 -2.22 8.11
N THR A 142 -6.39 -3.46 8.60
CA THR A 142 -7.54 -4.29 8.99
C THR A 142 -8.37 -3.64 10.11
N ALA A 143 -7.73 -2.90 11.02
CA ALA A 143 -8.43 -2.15 12.05
C ALA A 143 -9.37 -1.07 11.47
N ALA A 144 -8.97 -0.39 10.39
CA ALA A 144 -9.83 0.57 9.70
C ALA A 144 -10.98 -0.11 8.95
N ILE A 145 -10.69 -1.23 8.27
CA ILE A 145 -11.70 -2.05 7.59
C ILE A 145 -12.75 -2.54 8.59
N GLU A 146 -12.30 -3.11 9.71
CA GLU A 146 -13.18 -3.60 10.76
C GLU A 146 -14.02 -2.47 11.37
N ALA A 147 -13.41 -1.33 11.70
CA ALA A 147 -14.15 -0.17 12.21
C ALA A 147 -15.23 0.31 11.21
N ALA A 148 -14.92 0.32 9.92
CA ALA A 148 -15.87 0.68 8.88
C ALA A 148 -17.03 -0.33 8.77
N LEU A 149 -16.74 -1.63 8.77
CA LEU A 149 -17.75 -2.70 8.73
C LEU A 149 -18.58 -2.79 10.01
N GLN A 150 -18.08 -2.29 11.14
CA GLN A 150 -18.82 -2.21 12.40
C GLN A 150 -19.74 -1.00 12.45
N THR A 151 -19.28 0.16 11.95
CA THR A 151 -19.93 1.46 12.25
C THR A 151 -20.43 2.22 11.03
N VAL A 152 -19.65 2.28 9.95
CA VAL A 152 -19.97 3.09 8.76
C VAL A 152 -20.90 2.32 7.82
N TYR A 153 -20.56 1.06 7.57
CA TYR A 153 -21.28 0.14 6.70
C TYR A 153 -21.51 -1.19 7.45
N PRO A 154 -22.46 -1.22 8.41
CA PRO A 154 -22.67 -2.38 9.26
C PRO A 154 -22.83 -3.70 8.48
N ALA A 155 -21.88 -4.62 8.67
CA ALA A 155 -21.82 -5.92 8.01
C ALA A 155 -21.50 -7.06 9.00
N PRO A 156 -22.38 -7.35 9.97
CA PRO A 156 -22.09 -8.27 11.08
C PRO A 156 -21.80 -9.70 10.63
N ALA A 157 -22.44 -10.17 9.55
CA ALA A 157 -22.18 -11.51 9.01
C ALA A 157 -20.75 -11.64 8.46
N LEU A 158 -20.28 -10.62 7.75
CA LEU A 158 -18.93 -10.57 7.19
C LEU A 158 -17.87 -10.43 8.30
N LEU A 159 -18.11 -9.58 9.29
CA LEU A 159 -17.24 -9.46 10.45
C LEU A 159 -17.10 -10.80 11.19
N ALA A 160 -18.21 -11.49 11.43
CA ALA A 160 -18.19 -12.80 12.06
C ALA A 160 -17.46 -13.85 11.22
N GLU A 161 -17.45 -13.73 9.89
CA GLU A 161 -16.65 -14.58 9.01
C GLU A 161 -15.16 -14.28 9.12
N LEU A 162 -14.79 -12.99 9.07
CA LEU A 162 -13.39 -12.55 9.18
C LEU A 162 -12.74 -12.90 10.52
N HIS A 163 -13.51 -12.92 11.62
CA HIS A 163 -13.01 -13.29 12.95
C HIS A 163 -12.88 -14.81 13.17
N ARG A 164 -13.40 -15.64 12.27
CA ARG A 164 -13.32 -17.12 12.38
C ARG A 164 -12.09 -17.72 11.70
N GLY A 165 -11.42 -16.98 10.83
CA GLY A 165 -10.20 -17.40 10.13
C GLY A 165 -8.95 -17.03 10.90
#